data_AF-A0AAD5XB75-F1
#
_entry.id   AF-A0AAD5XB75-F1
#
_cell.length_a   1.000
_cell.length_b   1.000
_cell.length_c   1.000
_cell.angle_alpha   90.00
_cell.angle_beta   90.00
_cell.angle_gamma   90.00
#
_symmetry.space_group_name_H-M   'P 1'
#
loop_
_entity.id
_entity.type
_entity.pdbx_description
1 polymer ?
#
loop_
_entity_poly.entity_id
_entity_poly.type
_entity_poly.pdbx_seq_one_letter_code
_entity_poly.pdbx_strand_id
1 'polypeptide(L)'
;MARQKTSNRSDVSSTLKFLYGAASGYIFWVTIYPVDVIKSRVQTDGFKGTLDQKYKGSFDCARKIVVADGLKGLYRGFWTCMARAGPVNGIVFVSFETAMKVTE
;
A
#
# COMPACT_ATOMS: atom_id res chain seq x y z
N MET A 1 35.38 16.79 15.35
CA MET A 1 33.92 17.00 15.20
C MET A 1 33.23 15.64 15.24
N ALA A 2 32.22 15.53 16.11
CA ALA A 2 31.37 14.38 16.51
C ALA A 2 31.64 12.99 15.90
N ARG A 3 32.27 12.11 16.69
CA ARG A 3 32.33 10.66 16.51
C ARG A 3 30.90 10.11 16.70
N GLN A 4 30.24 9.75 15.60
CA GLN A 4 28.90 9.15 15.63
C GLN A 4 28.99 7.86 16.47
N LYS A 5 28.42 7.87 17.67
CA LYS A 5 28.35 6.71 18.55
C LYS A 5 27.49 5.67 17.82
N THR A 6 28.12 4.67 17.23
CA THR A 6 27.45 3.52 16.60
C THR A 6 26.63 2.81 17.65
N SER A 7 25.35 3.19 17.77
CA SER A 7 24.36 2.51 18.60
C SER A 7 24.33 1.05 18.18
N ASN A 8 24.64 0.16 19.11
CA ASN A 8 24.78 -1.26 18.86
C ASN A 8 23.43 -1.81 18.36
N ARG A 9 23.36 -2.34 17.13
CA ARG A 9 22.12 -2.92 16.56
C ARG A 9 21.59 -4.09 17.42
N SER A 10 22.43 -4.66 18.27
CA SER A 10 22.09 -5.76 19.19
C SER A 10 21.30 -5.34 20.43
N ASP A 11 21.25 -4.04 20.80
CA ASP A 11 20.56 -3.58 22.03
C ASP A 11 19.07 -3.27 21.84
N VAL A 12 18.61 -3.26 20.59
CA VAL A 12 17.20 -2.97 20.28
C VAL A 12 16.38 -4.24 20.50
N SER A 13 15.52 -4.26 21.50
CA SER A 13 14.60 -5.39 21.77
C SER A 13 13.87 -5.84 20.50
N SER A 14 13.72 -7.16 20.30
CA SER A 14 13.01 -7.74 19.15
C SER A 14 11.60 -7.15 18.98
N THR A 15 10.94 -6.84 20.10
CA THR A 15 9.64 -6.14 20.11
C THR A 15 9.74 -4.74 19.53
N LEU A 16 10.81 -4.00 19.83
CA LEU A 16 11.00 -2.64 19.32
C LEU A 16 11.31 -2.66 17.81
N LYS A 17 12.11 -3.64 17.35
CA LYS A 17 12.34 -3.87 15.92
C LYS A 17 11.03 -4.16 15.17
N PHE A 18 10.18 -5.01 15.75
CA PHE A 18 8.85 -5.30 15.20
C PHE A 18 7.98 -4.03 15.12
N LEU A 19 7.95 -3.21 16.17
CA LEU A 19 7.17 -1.97 16.18
C LEU A 19 7.65 -0.96 15.14
N TYR A 20 8.97 -0.79 14.96
CA TYR A 20 9.51 0.05 13.90
C TYR A 20 9.17 -0.48 12.51
N GLY A 21 9.26 -1.80 12.31
CA GLY A 21 8.84 -2.44 11.07
C GLY A 21 7.35 -2.18 10.77
N ALA A 22 6.49 -2.43 11.74
CA ALA A 22 5.05 -2.20 11.63
C ALA A 22 4.74 -0.72 11.33
N ALA A 23 5.32 0.22 12.09
CA ALA A 23 5.12 1.66 11.90
C ALA A 23 5.55 2.10 10.49
N SER A 24 6.70 1.64 10.01
CA SER A 24 7.17 1.96 8.66
C SER A 24 6.21 1.43 7.57
N GLY A 25 5.65 0.24 7.77
CA GLY A 25 4.66 -0.36 6.87
C GLY A 25 3.36 0.44 6.80
N TYR A 26 2.86 0.93 7.94
CA TYR A 26 1.68 1.79 7.97
C TYR A 26 1.91 3.14 7.29
N ILE A 27 3.05 3.78 7.53
CA ILE A 27 3.41 5.06 6.90
C ILE A 27 3.52 4.89 5.38
N PHE A 28 4.14 3.81 4.92
CA PHE A 28 4.20 3.47 3.50
C PHE A 28 2.79 3.33 2.91
N TRP A 29 1.92 2.55 3.55
CA TRP A 29 0.55 2.33 3.06
C TRP A 29 -0.27 3.62 3.01
N VAL A 30 -0.20 4.48 4.02
CA VAL A 30 -0.88 5.78 4.01
C VAL A 30 -0.41 6.64 2.84
N THR A 31 0.89 6.65 2.54
CA THR A 31 1.46 7.46 1.47
C THR A 31 1.12 6.94 0.07
N ILE A 32 1.13 5.62 -0.12
CA ILE A 32 0.92 4.99 -1.44
C ILE A 32 -0.57 4.81 -1.79
N TYR A 33 -1.44 4.72 -0.78
CA TYR A 33 -2.87 4.50 -0.97
C TYR A 33 -3.56 5.44 -1.99
N PRO A 34 -3.34 6.76 -1.99
CA PRO A 34 -3.94 7.64 -2.99
C PRO A 34 -3.56 7.24 -4.42
N VAL A 35 -2.34 6.76 -4.64
CA VAL A 35 -1.87 6.28 -5.95
C VAL A 35 -2.60 5.00 -6.35
N ASP A 36 -2.79 4.08 -5.41
CA ASP A 36 -3.55 2.85 -5.64
C ASP A 36 -5.00 3.15 -6.02
N VAL A 37 -5.66 4.09 -5.33
CA VAL A 37 -7.04 4.50 -5.65
C VAL A 37 -7.12 5.08 -7.07
N ILE A 38 -6.21 5.98 -7.45
CA ILE A 38 -6.17 6.55 -8.80
C ILE A 38 -5.98 5.44 -9.84
N LYS A 39 -5.03 4.54 -9.59
CA LYS A 39 -4.70 3.43 -10.48
C LYS A 39 -5.88 2.48 -10.65
N SER A 40 -6.57 2.13 -9.57
CA SER A 40 -7.77 1.29 -9.63
C SER A 40 -8.90 1.99 -10.39
N ARG A 41 -9.12 3.29 -10.18
CA ARG A 41 -10.18 4.04 -10.88
C ARG A 41 -9.94 4.13 -12.37
N VAL A 42 -8.70 4.43 -12.79
CA VAL A 42 -8.32 4.47 -14.22
C VAL A 42 -8.47 3.08 -14.85
N GLN A 43 -8.01 2.02 -14.18
CA GLN A 43 -8.21 0.65 -14.68
C GLN A 43 -9.69 0.29 -14.80
N THR A 44 -10.54 0.74 -13.87
CA THR A 44 -11.98 0.44 -13.91
C THR A 44 -12.77 1.25 -14.94
N ASP A 45 -12.18 2.32 -15.48
CA ASP A 45 -12.90 3.35 -16.26
C ASP A 45 -13.41 2.85 -17.63
N GLY A 46 -12.87 1.74 -18.14
CA GLY A 46 -13.27 1.14 -19.42
C GLY A 46 -14.24 -0.05 -19.30
N PHE A 47 -14.51 -0.57 -18.10
CA PHE A 47 -15.33 -1.79 -17.95
C PHE A 47 -16.84 -1.53 -18.06
N LYS A 48 -17.28 -0.27 -18.02
CA LYS A 48 -18.71 0.09 -18.01
C LYS A 48 -19.38 0.19 -19.38
N GLY A 49 -18.72 -0.26 -20.45
CA GLY A 49 -19.31 -0.30 -21.80
C GLY A 49 -19.65 1.08 -22.38
N THR A 50 -19.26 2.16 -21.71
CA THR A 50 -19.41 3.52 -22.21
C THR A 50 -18.17 3.82 -23.05
N LEU A 51 -18.35 4.11 -24.34
CA LEU A 51 -17.25 4.48 -25.26
C LEU A 51 -16.53 5.78 -24.85
N ASP A 52 -17.03 6.46 -23.81
CA ASP A 52 -16.46 7.69 -23.27
C ASP A 52 -15.57 7.36 -22.06
N GLN A 53 -14.25 7.44 -22.24
CA GLN A 53 -13.31 7.38 -21.12
C GLN A 53 -13.53 8.61 -20.23
N LYS A 54 -13.95 8.39 -18.99
CA LYS A 54 -14.19 9.46 -18.02
C LYS A 54 -12.90 10.16 -17.62
N TYR A 55 -11.76 9.46 -17.66
CA TYR A 55 -10.44 9.99 -17.33
C TYR A 55 -9.50 9.95 -18.52
N LYS A 56 -8.91 11.09 -18.87
CA LYS A 56 -7.88 11.18 -19.92
C LYS A 56 -6.52 10.63 -19.48
N GLY A 57 -6.36 10.36 -18.19
CA GLY A 57 -5.15 9.83 -17.58
C GLY A 57 -5.17 9.91 -16.05
N SER A 58 -4.12 9.40 -15.41
CA SER A 58 -4.02 9.33 -13.94
C SER A 58 -4.09 10.69 -13.24
N PHE A 59 -3.47 11.72 -13.81
CA PHE A 59 -3.51 13.08 -13.25
C PHE A 59 -4.90 13.73 -13.37
N ASP A 60 -5.60 13.50 -14.49
CA ASP A 60 -6.97 13.98 -14.69
C ASP A 60 -7.94 13.29 -13.71
N CYS A 61 -7.75 11.99 -13.48
CA CYS A 61 -8.48 11.23 -12.46
C CYS A 61 -8.24 11.79 -11.06
N ALA A 62 -6.97 12.01 -10.67
CA ALA A 62 -6.62 12.57 -9.36
C ALA A 62 -7.28 13.95 -9.14
N ARG A 63 -7.18 14.84 -10.12
CA ARG A 63 -7.80 16.17 -10.07
C ARG A 63 -9.32 16.07 -9.93
N LYS A 64 -9.98 15.23 -10.73
CA LYS A 64 -11.43 15.05 -10.68
C LYS A 64 -11.89 14.48 -9.33
N ILE A 65 -11.14 13.55 -8.74
CA ILE A 65 -11.43 13.01 -7.40
C ILE A 65 -11.33 14.12 -6.34
N VAL A 66 -10.24 14.89 -6.34
CA VAL A 66 -10.02 15.95 -5.36
C VAL A 66 -11.07 17.07 -5.48
N VAL A 67 -11.49 17.42 -6.70
CA VAL A 67 -12.55 18.41 -6.91
C VAL A 67 -13.92 17.90 -6.44
N ALA A 68 -14.22 16.61 -6.62
CA ALA A 68 -15.53 16.04 -6.30
C ALA A 68 -15.70 15.65 -4.83
N ASP A 69 -14.75 14.92 -4.25
CA ASP A 69 -14.82 14.32 -2.91
C ASP A 69 -13.71 14.85 -1.96
N GLY A 70 -12.88 15.79 -2.42
CA GLY A 70 -11.74 16.28 -1.66
C GLY A 70 -10.65 15.22 -1.46
N LEU A 71 -9.74 15.50 -0.52
CA LEU A 71 -8.66 14.57 -0.15
C LEU A 71 -9.19 13.27 0.48
N LYS A 72 -10.39 13.29 1.09
CA LYS A 72 -11.02 12.09 1.66
C LYS A 72 -11.41 11.08 0.59
N GLY A 73 -11.73 11.55 -0.63
CA GLY A 73 -12.02 10.68 -1.78
C GLY A 73 -10.87 9.74 -2.16
N LEU A 74 -9.62 10.18 -1.93
CA LEU A 74 -8.41 9.40 -2.19
C LEU A 74 -8.15 8.31 -1.14
N TYR A 75 -8.80 8.36 0.02
CA TYR A 75 -8.69 7.36 1.08
C TYR A 75 -9.93 6.48 1.23
N ARG A 76 -10.84 6.54 0.25
CA ARG A 76 -12.08 5.76 0.27
C ARG A 76 -11.78 4.27 0.08
N GLY A 77 -12.00 3.49 1.15
CA GLY A 77 -11.72 2.05 1.18
C GLY A 77 -10.42 1.67 1.89
N PHE A 78 -9.73 2.61 2.54
CA PHE A 78 -8.46 2.34 3.20
C PHE A 78 -8.54 1.19 4.21
N TRP A 79 -9.60 1.17 5.02
CA TRP A 79 -9.82 0.11 6.01
C TRP A 79 -10.04 -1.27 5.40
N THR A 80 -10.74 -1.38 4.27
CA THR A 80 -10.94 -2.67 3.60
C THR A 80 -9.64 -3.17 2.99
N CYS A 81 -8.80 -2.28 2.46
CA CYS A 81 -7.46 -2.63 2.00
C CYS A 81 -6.54 -3.09 3.14
N MET A 82 -6.62 -2.45 4.31
CA MET A 82 -5.84 -2.85 5.48
C MET A 82 -6.29 -4.19 6.07
N ALA A 83 -7.60 -4.42 6.17
CA ALA A 83 -8.13 -5.72 6.58
C ALA A 83 -7.71 -6.86 5.63
N ARG A 84 -7.66 -6.58 4.31
CA ARG A 84 -7.20 -7.53 3.29
C ARG A 84 -5.70 -7.82 3.36
N ALA A 85 -4.87 -6.87 3.79
CA ALA A 85 -3.42 -7.01 3.75
C ALA A 85 -2.89 -8.18 4.61
N GLY A 86 -3.47 -8.39 5.80
CA GLY A 86 -3.08 -9.47 6.70
C GLY A 86 -3.26 -10.87 6.07
N PRO A 87 -4.48 -11.24 5.65
CA PRO A 87 -4.73 -12.53 5.01
C PRO A 87 -3.91 -12.74 3.73
N VAL A 88 -3.79 -11.72 2.88
CA VAL A 88 -3.02 -11.83 1.62
C VAL A 88 -1.55 -12.13 1.88
N ASN A 89 -0.92 -11.40 2.81
CA ASN A 89 0.48 -11.63 3.14
C ASN A 89 0.69 -13.03 3.75
N GLY A 90 -0.24 -13.47 4.63
CA GLY A 90 -0.18 -14.82 5.21
C GLY A 90 -0.25 -15.92 4.15
N ILE A 91 -1.18 -15.83 3.20
CA ILE A 91 -1.29 -16.79 2.10
C ILE A 91 -0.03 -16.81 1.25
N VAL A 92 0.52 -15.64 0.91
CA VAL A 92 1.75 -15.53 0.11
C VAL A 92 2.92 -16.25 0.78
N PHE A 93 3.13 -16.06 2.08
CA PHE A 93 4.19 -16.76 2.82
C PHE A 93 4.01 -18.28 2.79
N VAL A 94 2.79 -18.76 3.05
CA VAL A 94 2.49 -20.20 3.03
C VAL A 94 2.67 -20.80 1.62
N SER A 95 2.20 -20.11 0.59
CA SER A 95 2.36 -20.53 -0.81
C SER A 95 3.83 -20.59 -1.19
N PHE A 96 4.62 -19.59 -0.81
CA PHE A 96 6.05 -19.53 -1.09
C PHE A 96 6.81 -20.66 -0.38
N GLU A 97 6.53 -20.90 0.90
CA GLU A 97 7.14 -21.99 1.67
C GLU A 97 6.82 -23.36 1.06
N THR A 98 5.57 -23.57 0.65
CA THR A 98 5.14 -24.82 0.01
C THR A 98 5.82 -25.01 -1.35
N ALA A 99 5.92 -23.96 -2.16
CA ALA A 99 6.57 -24.02 -3.46
C ALA A 99 8.07 -24.35 -3.36
N MET A 100 8.78 -23.75 -2.39
CA MET A 100 10.19 -24.06 -2.16
C MET A 100 10.38 -25.52 -1.74
N LYS A 101 9.55 -26.03 -0.83
CA LYS A 101 9.61 -27.43 -0.36
C LYS A 101 9.33 -28.47 -1.45
N VAL A 102 8.60 -28.11 -2.50
CA VAL A 102 8.33 -29.00 -3.66
C VAL A 102 9.48 -28.98 -4.66
N THR A 103 10.31 -27.93 -4.64
CA THR A 103 11.43 -27.76 -5.58
C THR A 103 12.74 -28.33 -5.03
N GLU A 104 12.85 -28.48 -3.70
CA GLU A 104 13.89 -29.28 -3.00
C GLU A 104 13.63 -30.78 -3.11
#